data_AF-A0A929YIA1-F1
#
_entry.id   AF-A0A929YIA1-F1
#
_cell.length_a   1.000
_cell.length_b   1.000
_cell.length_c   1.000
_cell.angle_alpha   90.00
_cell.angle_beta   90.00
_cell.angle_gamma   90.00
#
_symmetry.space_group_name_H-M   'P 1'
#
loop_
_entity.id
_entity.type
_entity.pdbx_description
1 polymer ?
#
loop_
_entity_poly.entity_id
_entity_poly.type
_entity_poly.pdbx_seq_one_letter_code
_entity_poly.pdbx_strand_id
1 'polypeptide(L)' 'MTKEKDPYLEEDLREIVAENEIDWEALAGCSVLVTGSTGLIGSLLVKALCMANQTFTFCKEKPIRVLALIRSRKKAEEV' A
#
# COMPACT_ATOMS: atom_id res chain seq x y z
N MET A 1 -4.07 -8.51 -19.41
CA MET A 1 -5.32 -7.74 -19.30
C MET A 1 -5.19 -6.86 -18.07
N THR A 2 -4.78 -5.60 -18.23
CA THR A 2 -4.74 -4.64 -17.12
C THR A 2 -6.18 -4.46 -16.64
N LYS A 3 -6.49 -4.89 -15.42
CA LYS A 3 -7.80 -4.62 -14.80
C LYS A 3 -8.04 -3.11 -14.88
N GLU A 4 -9.22 -2.71 -15.33
CA GLU A 4 -9.68 -1.33 -15.27
C GLU A 4 -9.46 -0.81 -13.83
N LYS A 5 -8.95 0.42 -13.70
CA LYS A 5 -8.75 1.04 -12.40
C LYS A 5 -10.13 1.32 -11.79
N ASP A 6 -10.40 0.74 -10.63
CA ASP A 6 -11.59 1.03 -9.83
C ASP A 6 -11.47 2.48 -9.29
N PRO A 7 -12.35 3.40 -9.72
CA PRO A 7 -12.24 4.81 -9.35
C PRO A 7 -12.51 5.04 -7.86
N TYR A 8 -13.38 4.24 -7.23
CA TYR A 8 -13.69 4.35 -5.80
C TYR A 8 -12.49 3.91 -4.97
N LEU A 9 -11.85 2.80 -5.35
CA LEU A 9 -10.62 2.38 -4.68
C LEU A 9 -9.51 3.42 -4.80
N GLU A 10 -9.37 4.07 -5.97
CA GLU A 10 -8.35 5.11 -6.13
C GLU A 10 -8.65 6.35 -5.29
N GLU A 11 -9.92 6.74 -5.17
CA GLU A 11 -10.39 7.82 -4.29
C GLU A 11 -10.13 7.50 -2.82
N ASP A 12 -10.59 6.33 -2.33
CA ASP A 12 -10.39 5.88 -0.95
C ASP A 12 -8.90 5.87 -0.56
N LEU A 13 -8.02 5.39 -1.45
CA LEU A 13 -6.58 5.36 -1.19
C LEU A 13 -5.98 6.77 -1.14
N ARG A 14 -6.47 7.72 -1.95
CA ARG A 14 -6.03 9.11 -1.88
C ARG A 14 -6.47 9.76 -0.59
N GLU A 15 -7.70 9.48 -0.13
CA GLU A 15 -8.19 9.96 1.17
C GLU A 15 -7.33 9.43 2.32
N ILE A 16 -7.04 8.12 2.35
CA ILE A 16 -6.15 7.52 3.37
C ILE A 16 -4.78 8.20 3.39
N VAL A 17 -4.20 8.46 2.22
CA VAL A 17 -2.88 9.09 2.12
C VAL A 17 -2.93 10.59 2.47
N ALA A 18 -4.08 11.25 2.32
CA ALA A 18 -4.28 12.63 2.71
C ALA A 18 -4.54 12.83 4.21
N GLU A 19 -4.73 11.74 4.97
CA GLU A 19 -4.98 11.84 6.41
C GLU A 19 -3.79 12.38 7.18
N ASN A 20 -4.04 13.40 8.01
CA ASN A 20 -2.99 14.11 8.76
C ASN A 20 -2.60 13.40 10.07
N GLU A 21 -3.37 12.40 10.50
CA GLU A 21 -3.06 11.64 11.71
C GLU A 21 -1.97 10.56 11.48
N ILE A 22 -1.60 10.30 10.23
CA ILE A 22 -0.57 9.31 9.87
C ILE A 22 0.74 10.03 9.57
N ASP A 23 1.77 9.76 10.36
CA ASP A 23 3.13 10.26 10.11
C ASP A 23 3.82 9.44 9.02
N TRP A 24 3.55 9.81 7.76
CA TRP A 24 4.14 9.18 6.58
C TRP A 24 5.65 9.40 6.49
N GLU A 25 6.16 10.51 7.00
CA GLU A 25 7.60 10.81 6.98
C GLU A 25 8.37 9.88 7.91
N ALA A 26 7.82 9.58 9.09
CA ALA A 26 8.39 8.59 10.00
C ALA A 26 8.43 7.16 9.42
N LEU A 27 7.55 6.84 8.47
CA LEU A 27 7.55 5.55 7.75
C LEU A 27 8.55 5.52 6.59
N ALA A 28 9.04 6.67 6.13
CA ALA A 28 9.95 6.75 4.99
C ALA A 28 11.24 5.96 5.26
N GLY A 29 11.58 5.05 4.35
CA GLY A 29 12.74 4.18 4.46
C GLY A 29 12.60 3.02 5.46
N CYS A 30 11.46 2.90 6.17
CA CYS A 30 11.16 1.74 7.01
C CYS A 30 10.82 0.49 6.19
N SER A 31 10.76 -0.66 6.86
CA SER A 31 10.25 -1.90 6.29
C SER A 31 9.01 -2.34 7.05
N VAL A 32 7.91 -2.57 6.33
CA VAL A 32 6.62 -2.95 6.88
C VAL A 32 6.32 -4.38 6.45
N LEU A 33 6.32 -5.32 7.40
CA LEU A 33 5.89 -6.70 7.19
C LEU A 33 4.38 -6.79 7.35
N VAL A 34 3.68 -7.07 6.25
CA VAL A 34 2.22 -7.24 6.25
C VAL A 34 1.89 -8.73 6.15
N THR A 35 1.36 -9.30 7.24
CA THR A 35 0.78 -10.64 7.23
C THR A 35 -0.65 -10.59 6.73
N GLY A 36 -1.12 -11.62 6.00
CA GLY A 36 -2.50 -11.62 5.48
C GLY A 36 -2.73 -10.59 4.37
N SER A 37 -1.67 -10.22 3.66
CA SER A 37 -1.67 -9.22 2.57
C SER A 37 -2.58 -9.57 1.38
N THR A 38 -3.09 -10.81 1.29
CA THR A 38 -4.08 -11.22 0.27
C THR A 38 -5.53 -11.11 0.75
N GLY A 39 -5.76 -10.71 2.01
CA GLY A 39 -7.10 -10.44 2.53
C GLY A 39 -7.57 -9.02 2.19
N LEU A 40 -8.82 -8.70 2.52
CA LEU A 40 -9.40 -7.37 2.25
C LEU A 40 -8.53 -6.25 2.85
N ILE A 41 -8.41 -6.19 4.17
CA ILE A 41 -7.67 -5.12 4.87
C ILE A 41 -6.18 -5.15 4.51
N GLY A 42 -5.55 -6.34 4.50
CA GLY A 42 -4.12 -6.46 4.23
C GLY A 42 -3.76 -5.98 2.82
N SER A 43 -4.58 -6.29 1.81
CA SER A 43 -4.33 -5.84 0.44
C SER A 43 -4.53 -4.33 0.29
N LEU A 44 -5.56 -3.76 0.93
CA LEU A 44 -5.80 -2.32 0.94
C LEU A 44 -4.67 -1.56 1.65
N LEU A 45 -4.18 -2.08 2.78
CA LEU A 45 -3.02 -1.51 3.49
C LEU A 45 -1.78 -1.50 2.60
N VAL A 46 -1.47 -2.62 1.92
CA VAL A 46 -0.35 -2.67 0.97
C VAL A 46 -0.51 -1.63 -0.14
N LYS A 47 -1.72 -1.47 -0.69
CA LYS A 47 -2.03 -0.47 -1.72
C LYS A 47 -1.85 0.96 -1.20
N ALA A 48 -2.28 1.25 0.03
CA ALA A 48 -2.10 2.57 0.66
C ALA A 48 -0.62 2.90 0.89
N LEU A 49 0.18 1.96 1.40
CA LEU A 49 1.63 2.12 1.55
C LEU A 49 2.32 2.36 0.19
N CYS A 50 1.88 1.65 -0.86
CA CYS A 50 2.37 1.88 -2.22
C CYS A 50 1.95 3.24 -2.78
N MET A 51 0.74 3.72 -2.46
CA MET A 51 0.29 5.06 -2.87
C MET A 51 1.06 6.16 -2.14
N ALA A 52 1.35 5.99 -0.84
CA ALA A 52 2.20 6.92 -0.10
C ALA A 52 3.60 7.08 -0.75
N ASN A 53 4.19 5.98 -1.24
CA ASN A 53 5.44 6.02 -2.01
C ASN A 53 5.34 6.83 -3.32
N GLN A 54 4.16 6.90 -3.93
CA GLN A 54 3.92 7.67 -5.16
C GLN A 54 3.60 9.14 -4.86
N THR A 55 2.95 9.40 -3.74
CA THR A 55 2.46 10.73 -3.35
C THR A 55 3.55 11.60 -2.75
N PHE A 56 4.26 11.12 -1.72
CA PHE A 56 5.17 11.96 -0.93
C PHE A 56 6.60 11.97 -1.47
N THR A 57 7.19 13.16 -1.56
CA THR A 57 8.57 13.34 -2.07
C THR A 57 9.60 12.60 -1.22
N PHE A 58 9.50 12.66 0.11
CA PHE A 58 10.42 11.93 1.01
C PHE A 58 10.31 10.42 0.86
N CYS A 59 9.13 9.88 0.52
CA CYS A 59 8.96 8.45 0.21
C CYS A 59 9.47 8.09 -1.19
N LYS A 60 9.64 9.03 -2.12
CA LYS A 60 10.30 8.75 -3.41
C LYS A 60 11.80 8.54 -3.23
N GLU A 61 12.43 9.31 -2.34
CA GLU A 61 13.85 9.18 -2.01
C GLU A 61 14.13 7.98 -1.11
N LYS A 62 13.26 7.78 -0.10
CA LYS A 62 13.35 6.69 0.88
C LYS A 62 12.01 5.95 0.91
N PRO A 63 11.77 5.03 -0.03
CA PRO A 63 10.49 4.34 -0.11
C PRO A 63 10.27 3.43 1.10
N ILE A 64 9.02 3.37 1.52
CA ILE A 64 8.52 2.35 2.43
C ILE A 64 8.68 1.01 1.73
N ARG A 65 9.46 0.10 2.33
CA ARG A 65 9.64 -1.27 1.81
C ARG A 65 8.53 -2.16 2.35
N VAL A 66 7.62 -2.57 1.48
CA VAL A 66 6.49 -3.43 1.87
C VAL A 66 6.87 -4.90 1.66
N LEU A 67 6.87 -5.67 2.74
CA LEU A 67 7.13 -7.11 2.74
C LEU A 67 5.80 -7.85 2.96
N ALA A 68 5.26 -8.42 1.89
CA ALA A 68 3.98 -9.14 1.94
C ALA A 68 4.21 -10.62 2.31
N LEU A 69 3.82 -11.03 3.52
CA LEU A 69 3.90 -12.43 3.95
C LEU A 69 2.60 -13.18 3.61
N ILE A 70 2.74 -14.13 2.69
CA ILE A 70 1.62 -14.90 2.13
C ILE A 70 1.77 -16.39 2.44
N ARG A 71 0.62 -17.09 2.53
CA ARG A 71 0.57 -18.56 2.69
C ARG A 71 0.31 -19.30 1.38
N SER A 72 -0.28 -18.60 0.40
CA SER A 72 -0.70 -19.17 -0.88
C SER A 72 -0.27 -18.24 -2.01
N ARG A 73 0.64 -18.72 -2.85
CA ARG A 73 1.09 -17.98 -4.05
C ARG A 73 -0.06 -17.70 -5.00
N LYS A 74 -0.94 -18.69 -5.24
CA LYS A 74 -2.13 -18.54 -6.08
C LYS A 74 -2.97 -17.32 -5.67
N LYS A 75 -3.26 -17.18 -4.37
CA LYS A 75 -4.03 -16.02 -3.86
C LYS A 75 -3.28 -14.69 -4.06
N ALA A 76 -1.96 -14.68 -3.99
CA ALA A 76 -1.19 -13.47 -4.19
C ALA A 76 -1.16 -13.02 -5.66
N GLU A 77 -1.26 -13.95 -6.60
CA GLU A 77 -1.31 -13.63 -8.04
C GLU A 77 -2.69 -13.10 -8.49
N GLU A 78 -3.73 -13.22 -7.65
CA GLU A 78 -5.11 -12.79 -7.95
C GLU A 78 -5.45 -11.37 -7.43
N VAL A 79 -4.63 -10.83 -6.52
CA VAL A 79 -4.86 -9.57 -5.77
C VAL A 79 -4.45 -8.33 -6.55
#